data_AF-L0B0B6-F1
#
_entry.id   AF-L0B0B6-F1
#
_cell.length_a   1.000
_cell.length_b   1.000
_cell.length_c   1.000
_cell.angle_alpha   90.00
_cell.angle_beta   90.00
_cell.angle_gamma   90.00
#
_symmetry.space_group_name_H-M   'P 1'
#
loop_
_entity.id
_entity.type
_entity.pdbx_description
1 polymer ?
#
loop_
_entity_poly.entity_id
_entity_poly.type
_entity_poly.pdbx_seq_one_letter_code
_entity_poly.pdbx_strand_id
1 'polypeptide(L)'
;MTGNGVTIQIGYYPGSGGQVKQDGGGYYYDSDGNGRVNLTDEWFPDPEGIYRKFTHTPEDGCTIGDIRKGRILSEITSLEKYSSVSVYYWSQDHACSKPLIIQLGEGNSSVYYTISDGGDNWNNDSDSSIANDLRKKLDGRNCSRNNAHIIDLSNKGTSGSGKNYQCPSCSQQKLRVYKSSDSGGITFYSGRGSMFSVTSFKDKGGNSWQAGFPSLKDVKEIKVYWNESGRKTPLLIVYQSIPQRYFRRSSGNSNTWIRVSNADGLPNGGTPTITTLDLSSSSGKYNDGSSSIDITVLRSHIGDGFYRYQYSLRGSLFEVTEIRHDQTPLTGIDSSDILTSISGFYYGGNTPTDQSNILLIEVVTSENKYSYYQKDKDGTNWAELRRPGGYISQLIGEPLKVTLINLKKLKETLDKLDQLSTQLQELERKLNESHNTGTLAGSSVGTGLGGAGLGGLAVWKGPALLAKLIARL
;
A
#
# COMPACT_ATOMS: atom_id res chain seq x y z
N MET A 1 6.60 23.81 30.26
CA MET A 1 7.57 24.01 29.17
C MET A 1 6.76 24.34 27.93
N THR A 2 6.90 25.53 27.36
CA THR A 2 6.28 25.87 26.07
C THR A 2 7.07 25.12 25.00
N GLY A 3 6.59 23.97 24.56
CA GLY A 3 7.19 23.24 23.45
C GLY A 3 7.29 24.15 22.22
N ASN A 4 8.34 23.97 21.42
CA ASN A 4 8.49 24.71 20.17
C ASN A 4 7.33 24.30 19.24
N GLY A 5 6.40 25.21 18.99
CA GLY A 5 5.28 25.00 18.08
C GLY A 5 5.78 24.94 16.64
N VAL A 6 5.41 23.89 15.89
CA VAL A 6 5.72 23.75 14.47
C VAL A 6 4.54 24.19 13.59
N THR A 7 4.84 24.68 12.40
CA THR A 7 3.86 24.95 11.36
C THR A 7 3.74 23.75 10.42
N ILE A 8 2.54 23.18 10.33
CA ILE A 8 2.22 22.08 9.41
C ILE A 8 1.92 22.64 8.03
N GLN A 9 2.73 22.26 7.04
CA GLN A 9 2.57 22.67 5.64
C GLN A 9 1.76 21.60 4.90
N ILE A 10 0.44 21.75 4.84
CA ILE A 10 -0.43 20.70 4.28
C ILE A 10 -0.26 20.51 2.78
N GLY A 11 0.36 21.48 2.09
CA GLY A 11 0.73 21.38 0.67
C GLY A 11 2.02 20.59 0.42
N TYR A 12 2.74 20.17 1.46
CA TYR A 12 3.95 19.35 1.32
C TYR A 12 3.58 17.87 1.23
N TYR A 13 4.17 17.19 0.25
CA TYR A 13 3.95 15.77 -0.03
C TYR A 13 5.24 15.16 -0.59
N PRO A 14 5.41 13.82 -0.55
CA PRO A 14 6.55 13.16 -1.18
C PRO A 14 6.64 13.52 -2.67
N GLY A 15 7.70 14.24 -3.06
CA GLY A 15 7.90 14.72 -4.43
C GLY A 15 7.63 16.21 -4.67
N SER A 16 7.25 16.99 -3.65
CA SER A 16 6.94 18.43 -3.78
C SER A 16 8.15 19.36 -4.02
N GLY A 17 9.21 18.91 -4.70
CA GLY A 17 10.28 19.80 -5.17
C GLY A 17 11.27 20.30 -4.10
N GLY A 18 11.94 19.39 -3.39
CA GLY A 18 13.05 19.71 -2.45
C GLY A 18 12.62 20.23 -1.08
N GLN A 19 11.36 20.61 -0.91
CA GLN A 19 10.78 21.04 0.36
C GLN A 19 10.66 19.88 1.36
N VAL A 20 10.25 18.72 0.85
CA VAL A 20 10.22 17.46 1.58
C VAL A 20 11.54 16.74 1.35
N LYS A 21 12.27 16.52 2.43
CA LYS A 21 13.50 15.75 2.49
C LYS A 21 13.19 14.29 2.79
N GLN A 22 14.20 13.45 2.62
CA GLN A 22 14.10 12.03 2.91
C GLN A 22 15.37 11.55 3.62
N ASP A 23 15.19 10.78 4.68
CA ASP A 23 16.26 10.09 5.42
C ASP A 23 15.88 8.65 5.76
N GLY A 24 16.68 8.00 6.61
CA GLY A 24 16.43 6.63 7.06
C GLY A 24 15.15 6.42 7.87
N GLY A 25 14.53 7.50 8.37
CA GLY A 25 13.23 7.52 9.04
C GLY A 25 12.07 7.80 8.07
N GLY A 26 12.37 8.23 6.84
CA GLY A 26 11.38 8.46 5.79
C GLY A 26 11.28 9.90 5.32
N TYR A 27 10.08 10.32 4.92
CA TYR A 27 9.83 11.68 4.46
C TYR A 27 9.67 12.65 5.64
N TYR A 28 10.29 13.83 5.54
CA TYR A 28 10.16 14.88 6.54
C TYR A 28 10.41 16.27 5.94
N TYR A 29 10.12 17.32 6.70
CA TYR A 29 10.58 18.67 6.41
C TYR A 29 10.85 19.44 7.70
N ASP A 30 11.70 20.46 7.59
CA ASP A 30 11.96 21.38 8.70
C ASP A 30 10.91 22.51 8.64
N SER A 31 10.17 22.68 9.73
CA SER A 31 9.18 23.75 9.88
C SER A 31 9.87 25.07 10.24
N ASP A 32 9.31 26.20 9.81
CA ASP A 32 9.76 27.57 10.11
C ASP A 32 9.96 27.82 11.63
N GLY A 33 9.25 27.06 12.49
CA GLY A 33 9.36 27.09 13.96
C GLY A 33 10.51 26.29 14.58
N ASN A 34 11.56 25.94 13.83
CA ASN A 34 12.73 25.17 14.29
C ASN A 34 12.39 23.76 14.83
N GLY A 35 11.52 23.03 14.14
CA GLY A 35 11.19 21.64 14.47
C GLY A 35 11.00 20.79 13.23
N ARG A 36 11.29 19.49 13.35
CA ARG A 36 11.08 18.51 12.29
C ARG A 36 9.62 18.07 12.26
N VAL A 37 9.07 17.91 11.07
CA VAL A 37 7.76 17.29 10.84
C VAL A 37 7.93 16.07 9.96
N ASN A 38 7.60 14.91 10.53
CA ASN A 38 7.59 13.64 9.82
C ASN A 38 6.32 13.52 8.96
N LEU A 39 6.46 12.86 7.82
CA LEU A 39 5.41 12.73 6.82
C LEU A 39 5.21 11.27 6.42
N THR A 40 3.97 10.80 6.55
CA THR A 40 3.53 9.49 6.02
C THR A 40 2.60 9.69 4.82
N ASP A 41 2.49 8.66 4.00
CA ASP A 41 1.74 8.66 2.74
C ASP A 41 0.99 7.35 2.62
N GLU A 42 -0.33 7.41 2.67
CA GLU A 42 -1.23 6.26 2.69
C GLU A 42 -2.31 6.37 1.61
N TRP A 43 -2.84 5.22 1.19
CA TRP A 43 -3.94 5.14 0.24
C TRP A 43 -5.27 4.90 0.95
N PHE A 44 -6.34 5.53 0.45
CA PHE A 44 -7.69 5.39 1.00
C PHE A 44 -8.77 5.38 -0.10
N PRO A 45 -9.85 4.59 0.04
CA PRO A 45 -9.87 3.38 0.84
C PRO A 45 -8.89 2.37 0.26
N ASP A 46 -8.29 1.60 1.14
CA ASP A 46 -7.50 0.43 0.79
C ASP A 46 -8.46 -0.70 0.32
N PRO A 47 -8.18 -1.44 -0.78
CA PRO A 47 -7.04 -1.34 -1.70
C PRO A 47 -7.35 -0.58 -3.01
N GLU A 48 -8.48 0.14 -3.08
CA GLU A 48 -8.91 0.84 -4.29
C GLU A 48 -7.99 2.02 -4.65
N GLY A 49 -7.47 2.70 -3.63
CA GLY A 49 -6.49 3.79 -3.76
C GLY A 49 -7.05 5.01 -4.51
N ILE A 50 -8.27 5.43 -4.18
CA ILE A 50 -8.94 6.59 -4.80
C ILE A 50 -8.35 7.90 -4.28
N TYR A 51 -8.01 7.94 -3.00
CA TYR A 51 -7.50 9.09 -2.27
C TYR A 51 -6.11 8.80 -1.73
N ARG A 52 -5.32 9.85 -1.58
CA ARG A 52 -4.08 9.85 -0.81
C ARG A 52 -4.32 10.55 0.51
N LYS A 53 -3.76 10.02 1.59
CA LYS A 53 -3.77 10.61 2.92
C LYS A 53 -2.31 10.87 3.29
N PHE A 54 -1.97 12.13 3.54
CA PHE A 54 -0.68 12.47 4.14
C PHE A 54 -0.87 12.83 5.59
N THR A 55 -0.13 12.19 6.48
CA THR A 55 -0.15 12.52 7.90
C THR A 55 1.15 13.19 8.28
N HIS A 56 1.03 14.40 8.79
CA HIS A 56 2.09 15.26 9.29
C HIS A 56 2.16 15.12 10.81
N THR A 57 3.30 14.67 11.31
CA THR A 57 3.52 14.41 12.73
C THR A 57 4.76 15.18 13.19
N PRO A 58 4.63 16.18 14.07
CA PRO A 58 5.79 16.82 14.70
C PRO A 58 6.68 15.78 15.38
N GLU A 59 7.99 16.01 15.36
CA GLU A 59 8.93 15.20 16.15
C GLU A 59 8.67 15.36 17.67
N ASP A 60 9.13 14.38 18.46
CA ASP A 60 8.90 14.33 19.91
C ASP A 60 9.28 15.64 20.61
N GLY A 61 8.36 16.15 21.43
CA GLY A 61 8.53 17.40 22.18
C GLY A 61 8.08 18.66 21.44
N CYS A 62 7.76 18.58 20.15
CA CYS A 62 7.09 19.64 19.41
C CYS A 62 5.56 19.54 19.52
N THR A 63 4.88 20.69 19.44
CA THR A 63 3.42 20.76 19.34
C THR A 63 3.02 21.38 18.01
N ILE A 64 1.78 21.17 17.56
CA ILE A 64 1.26 21.82 16.36
C ILE A 64 0.87 23.25 16.72
N GLY A 65 1.62 24.23 16.22
CA GLY A 65 1.35 25.65 16.44
C GLY A 65 0.39 26.22 15.40
N ASP A 66 0.65 25.94 14.12
CA ASP A 66 -0.11 26.47 13.00
C ASP A 66 -0.30 25.42 11.90
N ILE A 67 -1.32 25.61 11.05
CA ILE A 67 -1.47 24.89 9.78
C ILE A 67 -1.44 25.91 8.65
N ARG A 68 -0.64 25.65 7.60
CA ARG A 68 -0.45 26.55 6.46
C ARG A 68 -0.67 25.85 5.12
N LYS A 69 -1.31 26.58 4.20
CA LYS A 69 -1.34 26.29 2.76
C LYS A 69 -1.24 27.59 1.98
N GLY A 70 -0.04 28.08 1.74
CA GLY A 70 0.22 29.43 1.22
C GLY A 70 -0.09 30.55 2.23
N ARG A 71 -1.18 30.42 3.01
CA ARG A 71 -1.54 31.25 4.16
C ARG A 71 -1.78 30.40 5.42
N ILE A 72 -1.66 31.01 6.60
CA ILE A 72 -2.08 30.38 7.87
C ILE A 72 -3.60 30.17 7.83
N LEU A 73 -4.04 28.99 8.24
CA LEU A 73 -5.45 28.60 8.32
C LEU A 73 -5.99 28.89 9.72
N SER A 74 -6.20 30.17 10.03
CA SER A 74 -6.59 30.65 11.36
C SER A 74 -7.96 30.13 11.83
N GLU A 75 -8.75 29.55 10.93
CA GLU A 75 -10.04 28.94 11.24
C GLU A 75 -9.90 27.59 11.97
N ILE A 76 -8.70 26.99 11.95
CA ILE A 76 -8.39 25.74 12.63
C ILE A 76 -7.65 26.06 13.94
N THR A 77 -8.36 25.92 15.06
CA THR A 77 -7.88 26.31 16.38
C THR A 77 -7.65 25.12 17.32
N SER A 78 -7.04 25.37 18.48
CA SER A 78 -6.71 24.36 19.50
C SER A 78 -5.88 23.21 18.94
N LEU A 79 -4.80 23.55 18.25
CA LEU A 79 -3.94 22.60 17.54
C LEU A 79 -3.00 21.86 18.49
N GLU A 80 -2.64 22.48 19.60
CA GLU A 80 -1.66 22.02 20.58
C GLU A 80 -2.01 20.69 21.28
N LYS A 81 -3.29 20.30 21.24
CA LYS A 81 -3.78 19.03 21.83
C LYS A 81 -3.70 17.84 20.86
N TYR A 82 -3.39 18.05 19.59
CA TYR A 82 -3.30 16.98 18.61
C TYR A 82 -1.85 16.64 18.31
N SER A 83 -1.58 15.33 18.15
CA SER A 83 -0.26 14.82 17.81
C SER A 83 0.01 14.77 16.31
N SER A 84 -1.02 14.85 15.46
CA SER A 84 -0.86 14.78 14.01
C SER A 84 -1.97 15.51 13.26
N VAL A 85 -1.68 15.85 12.00
CA VAL A 85 -2.63 16.41 11.03
C VAL A 85 -2.59 15.53 9.78
N SER A 86 -3.73 14.94 9.42
CA SER A 86 -3.89 14.19 8.18
C SER A 86 -4.65 15.01 7.13
N VAL A 87 -4.24 14.92 5.87
CA VAL A 87 -4.84 15.67 4.77
C VAL A 87 -5.17 14.71 3.64
N TYR A 88 -6.40 14.76 3.18
CA TYR A 88 -6.90 13.87 2.13
C TYR A 88 -6.92 14.59 0.79
N TYR A 89 -6.32 13.96 -0.21
CA TYR A 89 -6.22 14.41 -1.59
C TYR A 89 -6.79 13.37 -2.54
N TRP A 90 -7.26 13.80 -3.70
CA TRP A 90 -7.62 12.86 -4.76
C TRP A 90 -6.37 12.29 -5.43
N SER A 91 -6.34 11.00 -5.72
CA SER A 91 -5.18 10.33 -6.34
C SER A 91 -4.76 10.89 -7.70
N GLN A 92 -5.66 11.55 -8.42
CA GLN A 92 -5.37 12.19 -9.71
C GLN A 92 -5.03 13.69 -9.59
N ASP A 93 -5.03 14.23 -8.36
CA ASP A 93 -4.45 15.54 -8.04
C ASP A 93 -3.00 15.34 -7.60
N HIS A 94 -2.14 14.95 -8.55
CA HIS A 94 -0.73 14.64 -8.29
C HIS A 94 0.05 15.81 -7.68
N ALA A 95 -0.39 17.05 -7.93
CA ALA A 95 0.20 18.25 -7.36
C ALA A 95 -0.29 18.53 -5.92
N CYS A 96 -1.22 17.73 -5.39
CA CYS A 96 -1.88 17.91 -4.10
C CYS A 96 -2.37 19.36 -3.91
N SER A 97 -2.91 19.93 -4.98
CA SER A 97 -3.31 21.34 -5.06
C SER A 97 -4.66 21.60 -4.40
N LYS A 98 -5.50 20.56 -4.26
CA LYS A 98 -6.90 20.65 -3.81
C LYS A 98 -7.16 19.65 -2.68
N PRO A 99 -6.80 20.00 -1.43
CA PRO A 99 -7.15 19.20 -0.27
C PRO A 99 -8.66 19.11 -0.16
N LEU A 100 -9.15 17.93 0.22
CA LEU A 100 -10.57 17.63 0.33
C LEU A 100 -11.05 17.73 1.77
N ILE A 101 -10.29 17.15 2.69
CA ILE A 101 -10.59 17.09 4.13
C ILE A 101 -9.27 17.18 4.91
N ILE A 102 -9.28 17.90 6.03
CA ILE A 102 -8.23 17.86 7.05
C ILE A 102 -8.78 17.11 8.26
N GLN A 103 -7.97 16.24 8.85
CA GLN A 103 -8.26 15.50 10.07
C GLN A 103 -7.18 15.83 11.10
N LEU A 104 -7.59 16.22 12.30
CA LEU A 104 -6.71 16.45 13.44
C LEU A 104 -6.75 15.24 14.38
N GLY A 105 -5.59 14.72 14.74
CA GLY A 105 -5.47 13.50 15.54
C GLY A 105 -5.83 12.21 14.78
N GLU A 106 -6.00 11.14 15.54
CA GLU A 106 -6.25 9.79 15.00
C GLU A 106 -7.37 9.08 15.77
N GLY A 107 -8.02 8.11 15.13
CA GLY A 107 -9.08 7.31 15.74
C GLY A 107 -10.34 8.11 16.09
N ASN A 108 -11.02 7.70 17.16
CA ASN A 108 -12.35 8.19 17.53
C ASN A 108 -12.37 9.63 18.06
N SER A 109 -11.22 10.18 18.47
CA SER A 109 -11.09 11.58 18.93
C SER A 109 -10.76 12.54 17.80
N SER A 110 -10.73 12.06 16.55
CA SER A 110 -10.39 12.87 15.40
C SER A 110 -11.39 13.99 15.17
N VAL A 111 -10.89 15.18 14.85
CA VAL A 111 -11.72 16.33 14.45
C VAL A 111 -11.46 16.63 12.99
N TYR A 112 -12.53 16.82 12.22
CA TYR A 112 -12.45 16.97 10.78
C TYR A 112 -12.80 18.40 10.37
N TYR A 113 -12.10 18.91 9.37
CA TYR A 113 -12.33 20.21 8.76
C TYR A 113 -12.59 20.03 7.28
N THR A 114 -13.57 20.77 6.76
CA THR A 114 -13.91 20.78 5.34
C THR A 114 -14.07 22.21 4.84
N ILE A 115 -13.85 22.40 3.53
CA ILE A 115 -14.05 23.70 2.90
C ILE A 115 -15.50 23.81 2.41
N SER A 116 -16.14 24.96 2.59
CA SER A 116 -17.45 25.24 2.02
C SER A 116 -17.41 25.26 0.48
N ASP A 117 -18.53 24.95 -0.17
CA ASP A 117 -18.59 24.93 -1.62
C ASP A 117 -18.27 26.32 -2.19
N GLY A 118 -17.21 26.41 -3.00
CA GLY A 118 -16.75 27.66 -3.64
C GLY A 118 -15.90 28.59 -2.76
N GLY A 119 -15.57 28.21 -1.53
CA GLY A 119 -14.72 29.00 -0.63
C GLY A 119 -13.31 28.44 -0.45
N ASP A 120 -12.51 29.18 0.34
CA ASP A 120 -11.19 28.79 0.86
C ASP A 120 -11.16 28.76 2.40
N ASN A 121 -12.32 28.88 3.04
CA ASN A 121 -12.47 28.87 4.49
C ASN A 121 -12.75 27.46 4.99
N TRP A 122 -11.95 27.02 5.96
CA TRP A 122 -12.10 25.73 6.61
C TRP A 122 -13.11 25.83 7.75
N ASN A 123 -14.04 24.88 7.79
CA ASN A 123 -15.05 24.79 8.84
C ASN A 123 -14.89 23.45 9.55
N ASN A 124 -14.96 23.48 10.87
CA ASN A 124 -15.06 22.27 11.68
C ASN A 124 -16.34 21.52 11.27
N ASP A 125 -16.19 20.28 10.80
CA ASP A 125 -17.32 19.39 10.56
C ASP A 125 -17.64 18.70 11.89
N SER A 126 -18.60 19.27 12.63
CA SER A 126 -19.05 18.78 13.94
C SER A 126 -19.86 17.48 13.85
N ASP A 127 -20.08 16.97 12.63
CA ASP A 127 -20.73 15.70 12.38
C ASP A 127 -19.82 14.54 12.82
N SER A 128 -20.05 14.05 14.04
CA SER A 128 -19.36 12.88 14.58
C SER A 128 -19.45 11.62 13.69
N SER A 129 -20.40 11.56 12.75
CA SER A 129 -20.51 10.44 11.81
C SER A 129 -19.48 10.46 10.69
N ILE A 130 -18.74 11.57 10.49
CA ILE A 130 -17.76 11.69 9.42
C ILE A 130 -16.70 10.58 9.44
N ALA A 131 -16.31 10.06 10.60
CA ALA A 131 -15.36 8.95 10.67
C ALA A 131 -15.94 7.68 10.00
N ASN A 132 -17.24 7.42 10.18
CA ASN A 132 -17.94 6.28 9.58
C ASN A 132 -18.29 6.53 8.11
N ASP A 133 -18.57 7.79 7.75
CA ASP A 133 -18.98 8.24 6.42
C ASP A 133 -17.83 8.91 5.63
N LEU A 134 -16.57 8.70 6.03
CA LEU A 134 -15.42 9.45 5.51
C LEU A 134 -15.30 9.35 3.99
N ARG A 135 -15.47 8.15 3.44
CA ARG A 135 -15.47 7.90 1.99
C ARG A 135 -16.54 8.73 1.28
N LYS A 136 -17.77 8.73 1.80
CA LYS A 136 -18.90 9.47 1.22
C LYS A 136 -18.67 10.98 1.25
N LYS A 137 -18.09 11.50 2.34
CA LYS A 137 -17.71 12.92 2.47
C LYS A 137 -16.58 13.28 1.49
N LEU A 138 -15.56 12.43 1.35
CA LEU A 138 -14.50 12.59 0.36
C LEU A 138 -15.05 12.58 -1.07
N ASP A 139 -15.95 11.64 -1.40
CA ASP A 139 -16.61 11.55 -2.70
C ASP A 139 -17.38 12.83 -3.03
N GLY A 140 -18.14 13.36 -2.07
CA GLY A 140 -18.87 14.62 -2.23
C GLY A 140 -17.94 15.81 -2.46
N ARG A 141 -16.91 15.96 -1.62
CA ARG A 141 -15.91 17.05 -1.77
C ARG A 141 -15.13 16.95 -3.06
N ASN A 142 -14.79 15.73 -3.50
CA ASN A 142 -14.07 15.51 -4.76
C ASN A 142 -14.95 15.84 -5.98
N CYS A 143 -16.25 15.50 -5.92
CA CYS A 143 -17.24 15.90 -6.93
C CYS A 143 -17.26 17.43 -7.08
N SER A 144 -17.40 18.18 -5.98
CA SER A 144 -17.49 19.63 -6.01
C SER A 144 -16.18 20.32 -6.41
N ARG A 145 -15.01 19.84 -5.94
CA ARG A 145 -13.72 20.54 -6.12
C ARG A 145 -12.93 20.10 -7.36
N ASN A 146 -13.08 18.83 -7.76
CA ASN A 146 -12.33 18.24 -8.86
C ASN A 146 -13.22 17.82 -10.04
N ASN A 147 -14.53 18.06 -9.97
CA ASN A 147 -15.48 17.58 -10.98
C ASN A 147 -15.34 16.06 -11.20
N ALA A 148 -15.03 15.34 -10.12
CA ALA A 148 -14.75 13.91 -10.11
C ALA A 148 -16.00 13.17 -9.61
N HIS A 149 -16.73 12.56 -10.55
CA HIS A 149 -18.04 12.00 -10.30
C HIS A 149 -18.00 10.52 -9.97
N ILE A 150 -19.07 10.02 -9.34
CA ILE A 150 -19.37 8.59 -9.30
C ILE A 150 -20.28 8.26 -10.49
N ILE A 151 -19.91 7.27 -11.29
CA ILE A 151 -20.80 6.74 -12.33
C ILE A 151 -21.75 5.71 -11.72
N ASP A 152 -23.06 5.86 -11.95
CA ASP A 152 -24.05 4.85 -11.58
C ASP A 152 -24.47 4.08 -12.83
N LEU A 153 -23.95 2.86 -12.96
CA LEU A 153 -24.16 1.95 -14.07
C LEU A 153 -25.62 1.53 -14.22
N SER A 154 -26.44 1.67 -13.19
CA SER A 154 -27.87 1.36 -13.28
C SER A 154 -28.63 2.39 -14.12
N ASN A 155 -28.08 3.60 -14.31
CA ASN A 155 -28.61 4.59 -15.23
C ASN A 155 -28.18 4.24 -16.65
N LYS A 156 -29.09 3.67 -17.46
CA LYS A 156 -28.76 3.21 -18.82
C LYS A 156 -29.11 4.20 -19.94
N GLY A 157 -29.70 5.34 -19.61
CA GLY A 157 -30.22 6.31 -20.58
C GLY A 157 -31.37 5.77 -21.43
N THR A 158 -31.84 6.61 -22.34
CA THR A 158 -32.86 6.30 -23.37
C THR A 158 -32.21 6.29 -24.75
N SER A 159 -32.81 5.58 -25.71
CA SER A 159 -32.34 5.56 -27.09
C SER A 159 -32.55 6.93 -27.75
N GLY A 160 -31.56 7.42 -28.51
CA GLY A 160 -31.66 8.63 -29.33
C GLY A 160 -31.61 9.97 -28.59
N SER A 161 -32.07 10.05 -27.35
CA SER A 161 -31.98 11.26 -26.52
C SER A 161 -31.21 10.98 -25.23
N GLY A 162 -30.13 11.74 -25.00
CA GLY A 162 -29.37 11.59 -23.76
C GLY A 162 -30.15 12.08 -22.56
N LYS A 163 -30.28 11.23 -21.55
CA LYS A 163 -30.87 11.57 -20.26
C LYS A 163 -29.79 12.11 -19.34
N ASN A 164 -30.11 13.16 -18.60
CA ASN A 164 -29.25 13.62 -17.52
C ASN A 164 -29.65 12.90 -16.21
N TYR A 165 -28.68 12.48 -15.41
CA TYR A 165 -28.91 12.01 -14.05
C TYR A 165 -27.97 12.69 -13.06
N GLN A 166 -28.37 12.71 -11.79
CA GLN A 166 -27.60 13.35 -10.73
C GLN A 166 -26.46 12.43 -10.28
N CYS A 167 -25.28 13.00 -10.10
CA CYS A 167 -24.15 12.26 -9.57
C CYS A 167 -24.49 11.71 -8.16
N PRO A 168 -24.27 10.41 -7.86
CA PRO A 168 -24.53 9.86 -6.53
C PRO A 168 -23.72 10.50 -5.40
N SER A 169 -22.56 11.10 -5.71
CA SER A 169 -21.74 11.80 -4.72
C SER A 169 -22.11 13.27 -4.53
N CYS A 170 -22.74 13.92 -5.52
CA CYS A 170 -23.14 15.31 -5.40
C CYS A 170 -24.42 15.63 -6.21
N SER A 171 -25.36 16.35 -5.58
CA SER A 171 -26.65 16.70 -6.19
C SER A 171 -26.57 17.84 -7.21
N GLN A 172 -25.41 18.49 -7.33
CA GLN A 172 -25.24 19.71 -8.12
C GLN A 172 -24.97 19.42 -9.61
N GLN A 173 -24.22 18.35 -9.90
CA GLN A 173 -23.72 18.09 -11.25
C GLN A 173 -24.47 16.94 -11.92
N LYS A 174 -24.83 17.18 -13.18
CA LYS A 174 -25.58 16.25 -14.02
C LYS A 174 -24.66 15.57 -15.02
N LEU A 175 -24.64 14.25 -15.01
CA LEU A 175 -24.00 13.43 -16.02
C LEU A 175 -24.98 13.10 -17.14
N ARG A 176 -24.51 13.11 -18.39
CA ARG A 176 -25.31 12.70 -19.54
C ARG A 176 -25.08 11.22 -19.77
N VAL A 177 -26.18 10.48 -19.92
CA VAL A 177 -26.17 9.06 -20.28
C VAL A 177 -27.11 8.80 -21.46
N TYR A 178 -26.64 8.04 -22.44
CA TYR A 178 -27.43 7.71 -23.63
C TYR A 178 -27.12 6.32 -24.15
N LYS A 179 -28.06 5.73 -24.90
CA LYS A 179 -27.85 4.47 -25.63
C LYS A 179 -27.61 4.76 -27.11
N SER A 180 -26.69 4.02 -27.71
CA SER A 180 -26.60 4.00 -29.18
C SER A 180 -27.85 3.33 -29.76
N SER A 181 -28.39 3.91 -30.82
CA SER A 181 -29.46 3.30 -31.63
C SER A 181 -28.95 2.12 -32.46
N ASP A 182 -27.68 2.17 -32.87
CA ASP A 182 -27.14 1.32 -33.93
C ASP A 182 -26.46 0.07 -33.37
N SER A 183 -26.10 0.11 -32.08
CA SER A 183 -25.44 -0.97 -31.37
C SER A 183 -26.27 -1.31 -30.13
N GLY A 184 -27.17 -2.28 -30.28
CA GLY A 184 -27.97 -2.81 -29.18
C GLY A 184 -27.07 -3.12 -27.99
N GLY A 185 -27.38 -2.53 -26.83
CA GLY A 185 -26.63 -2.82 -25.61
C GLY A 185 -25.33 -2.02 -25.39
N ILE A 186 -25.12 -0.86 -26.02
CA ILE A 186 -24.05 0.07 -25.60
C ILE A 186 -24.63 1.32 -24.92
N THR A 187 -24.17 1.61 -23.71
CA THR A 187 -24.45 2.85 -22.97
C THR A 187 -23.21 3.73 -22.91
N PHE A 188 -23.41 5.02 -23.07
CA PHE A 188 -22.36 6.04 -23.06
C PHE A 188 -22.60 7.00 -21.90
N TYR A 189 -21.57 7.25 -21.11
CA TYR A 189 -21.56 8.23 -20.02
C TYR A 189 -20.59 9.36 -20.36
N SER A 190 -21.07 10.59 -20.31
CA SER A 190 -20.26 11.77 -20.63
C SER A 190 -20.58 12.96 -19.72
N GLY A 191 -19.63 13.89 -19.64
CA GLY A 191 -19.86 15.24 -19.12
C GLY A 191 -20.78 16.04 -20.05
N ARG A 192 -21.29 17.18 -19.57
CA ARG A 192 -22.05 18.15 -20.39
C ARG A 192 -21.11 18.96 -21.27
N GLY A 193 -20.73 18.40 -22.41
CA GLY A 193 -19.97 19.11 -23.46
C GLY A 193 -18.48 19.32 -23.16
N SER A 194 -17.94 18.72 -22.09
CA SER A 194 -16.53 18.78 -21.74
C SER A 194 -16.02 17.42 -21.26
N MET A 195 -14.69 17.31 -21.13
CA MET A 195 -14.07 16.26 -20.33
C MET A 195 -14.62 16.30 -18.90
N PHE A 196 -14.65 15.15 -18.25
CA PHE A 196 -15.07 15.00 -16.86
C PHE A 196 -14.17 14.00 -16.14
N SER A 197 -14.18 14.02 -14.82
CA SER A 197 -13.41 13.08 -14.01
C SER A 197 -14.33 12.07 -13.32
N VAL A 198 -13.77 10.91 -12.98
CA VAL A 198 -14.50 9.82 -12.31
C VAL A 198 -13.70 9.31 -11.13
N THR A 199 -14.31 9.25 -9.95
CA THR A 199 -13.70 8.64 -8.76
C THR A 199 -13.90 7.14 -8.73
N SER A 200 -15.13 6.70 -9.02
CA SER A 200 -15.60 5.34 -8.79
C SER A 200 -16.87 5.01 -9.58
N PHE A 201 -17.26 3.75 -9.52
CA PHE A 201 -18.45 3.22 -10.18
C PHE A 201 -19.36 2.52 -9.16
N LYS A 202 -20.66 2.67 -9.34
CA LYS A 202 -21.70 1.97 -8.59
C LYS A 202 -22.71 1.33 -9.54
N ASP A 203 -23.45 0.37 -9.03
CA ASP A 203 -24.59 -0.26 -9.69
C ASP A 203 -25.77 -0.43 -8.71
N LYS A 204 -26.90 -0.95 -9.20
CA LYS A 204 -28.14 -1.23 -8.44
C LYS A 204 -28.71 0.01 -7.75
N GLY A 205 -28.83 1.11 -8.48
CA GLY A 205 -29.36 2.38 -7.98
C GLY A 205 -28.40 3.08 -7.01
N GLY A 206 -27.09 2.93 -7.21
CA GLY A 206 -26.09 3.58 -6.35
C GLY A 206 -25.82 2.89 -5.01
N ASN A 207 -26.25 1.63 -4.85
CA ASN A 207 -26.10 0.89 -3.59
C ASN A 207 -24.92 -0.10 -3.60
N SER A 208 -24.38 -0.42 -4.78
CA SER A 208 -23.36 -1.46 -4.91
C SER A 208 -22.09 -0.92 -5.56
N TRP A 209 -21.02 -0.76 -4.79
CA TRP A 209 -19.71 -0.36 -5.32
C TRP A 209 -19.19 -1.37 -6.33
N GLN A 210 -18.49 -0.87 -7.34
CA GLN A 210 -17.76 -1.68 -8.31
C GLN A 210 -16.26 -1.49 -8.08
N ALA A 211 -15.58 -2.55 -7.66
CA ALA A 211 -14.14 -2.53 -7.41
C ALA A 211 -13.34 -2.88 -8.67
N GLY A 212 -12.05 -2.52 -8.70
CA GLY A 212 -11.16 -2.83 -9.80
C GLY A 212 -10.99 -1.75 -10.86
N PHE A 213 -11.71 -0.63 -10.70
CA PHE A 213 -11.54 0.54 -11.55
C PHE A 213 -10.56 1.54 -10.94
N PRO A 214 -9.63 2.13 -11.73
CA PRO A 214 -8.89 3.29 -11.29
C PRO A 214 -9.77 4.54 -11.32
N SER A 215 -9.43 5.55 -10.52
CA SER A 215 -9.92 6.91 -10.76
C SER A 215 -9.43 7.42 -12.11
N LEU A 216 -10.25 8.24 -12.75
CA LEU A 216 -10.01 8.79 -14.08
C LEU A 216 -10.08 10.31 -14.02
N LYS A 217 -9.14 10.96 -14.69
CA LYS A 217 -9.12 12.41 -14.84
C LYS A 217 -9.29 12.77 -16.30
N ASP A 218 -10.10 13.79 -16.54
CA ASP A 218 -10.29 14.41 -17.86
C ASP A 218 -10.66 13.41 -18.98
N VAL A 219 -11.55 12.46 -18.68
CA VAL A 219 -12.07 11.53 -19.69
C VAL A 219 -13.20 12.17 -20.50
N LYS A 220 -13.22 11.87 -21.80
CA LYS A 220 -14.28 12.36 -22.69
C LYS A 220 -15.59 11.59 -22.49
N GLU A 221 -15.47 10.27 -22.44
CA GLU A 221 -16.62 9.36 -22.46
C GLU A 221 -16.24 7.99 -21.89
N ILE A 222 -17.21 7.34 -21.26
CA ILE A 222 -17.13 5.94 -20.83
C ILE A 222 -18.19 5.15 -21.57
N LYS A 223 -17.78 4.07 -22.23
CA LYS A 223 -18.67 3.13 -22.92
C LYS A 223 -18.86 1.89 -22.06
N VAL A 224 -20.09 1.45 -21.93
CA VAL A 224 -20.47 0.25 -21.19
C VAL A 224 -21.24 -0.65 -22.12
N TYR A 225 -20.71 -1.85 -22.33
CA TYR A 225 -21.29 -2.89 -23.16
C TYR A 225 -22.11 -3.81 -22.27
N TRP A 226 -23.35 -4.07 -22.68
CA TRP A 226 -24.33 -4.89 -21.97
C TRP A 226 -24.61 -6.15 -22.78
N ASN A 227 -24.99 -7.23 -22.10
CA ASN A 227 -25.50 -8.40 -22.79
C ASN A 227 -26.90 -8.11 -23.36
N GLU A 228 -27.11 -8.38 -24.65
CA GLU A 228 -28.36 -8.11 -25.39
C GLU A 228 -29.58 -8.84 -24.83
N SER A 229 -29.38 -9.96 -24.11
CA SER A 229 -30.44 -10.85 -23.59
C SER A 229 -31.20 -10.31 -22.36
N GLY A 230 -31.33 -9.00 -22.20
CA GLY A 230 -32.09 -8.36 -21.12
C GLY A 230 -31.42 -8.46 -19.73
N ARG A 231 -30.19 -8.99 -19.65
CA ARG A 231 -29.45 -9.06 -18.39
C ARG A 231 -29.10 -7.66 -17.89
N LYS A 232 -29.22 -7.47 -16.58
CA LYS A 232 -28.96 -6.18 -15.92
C LYS A 232 -27.47 -5.89 -15.76
N THR A 233 -26.59 -6.83 -16.11
CA THR A 233 -25.17 -6.82 -15.77
C THR A 233 -24.31 -6.39 -16.97
N PRO A 234 -23.40 -5.42 -16.80
CA PRO A 234 -22.51 -4.99 -17.88
C PRO A 234 -21.36 -6.01 -18.08
N LEU A 235 -20.91 -6.17 -19.32
CA LEU A 235 -19.88 -7.13 -19.73
C LEU A 235 -18.48 -6.50 -19.78
N LEU A 236 -18.40 -5.34 -20.42
CA LEU A 236 -17.15 -4.64 -20.72
C LEU A 236 -17.35 -3.14 -20.50
N ILE A 237 -16.36 -2.49 -19.91
CA ILE A 237 -16.30 -1.04 -19.82
C ILE A 237 -15.06 -0.55 -20.56
N VAL A 238 -15.24 0.45 -21.41
CA VAL A 238 -14.16 1.07 -22.20
C VAL A 238 -14.11 2.55 -21.89
N TYR A 239 -12.92 3.02 -21.49
CA TYR A 239 -12.67 4.43 -21.31
C TYR A 239 -12.15 5.03 -22.61
N GLN A 240 -12.86 6.03 -23.13
CA GLN A 240 -12.36 6.83 -24.26
C GLN A 240 -11.33 7.86 -23.78
N SER A 241 -10.23 7.35 -23.26
CA SER A 241 -8.95 8.06 -23.13
C SER A 241 -8.01 7.63 -24.25
N ILE A 242 -6.93 8.38 -24.50
CA ILE A 242 -5.82 7.92 -25.35
C ILE A 242 -4.64 7.59 -24.41
N PRO A 243 -4.19 6.31 -24.32
CA PRO A 243 -4.75 5.12 -24.96
C PRO A 243 -6.07 4.68 -24.32
N GLN A 244 -6.88 3.92 -25.08
CA GLN A 244 -8.10 3.31 -24.57
C GLN A 244 -7.77 2.27 -23.50
N ARG A 245 -8.67 2.10 -22.54
CA ARG A 245 -8.53 1.11 -21.47
C ARG A 245 -9.80 0.28 -21.42
N TYR A 246 -9.63 -1.04 -21.34
CA TYR A 246 -10.70 -2.02 -21.34
C TYR A 246 -10.75 -2.70 -19.98
N PHE A 247 -11.96 -2.91 -19.49
CA PHE A 247 -12.21 -3.58 -18.22
C PHE A 247 -13.31 -4.61 -18.40
N ARG A 248 -13.03 -5.84 -17.97
CA ARG A 248 -14.02 -6.92 -17.94
C ARG A 248 -14.36 -7.27 -16.49
N ARG A 249 -15.52 -7.89 -16.29
CA ARG A 249 -15.84 -8.47 -14.99
C ARG A 249 -14.90 -9.63 -14.68
N SER A 250 -14.48 -9.74 -13.42
CA SER A 250 -13.75 -10.92 -12.92
C SER A 250 -14.67 -12.10 -12.66
N SER A 251 -15.96 -11.90 -12.37
CA SER A 251 -16.90 -13.01 -12.42
C SER A 251 -18.32 -12.62 -12.84
N GLY A 252 -19.12 -13.62 -13.26
CA GLY A 252 -20.46 -13.41 -13.81
C GLY A 252 -21.40 -12.62 -12.88
N ASN A 253 -21.24 -12.77 -11.56
CA ASN A 253 -22.09 -12.16 -10.55
C ASN A 253 -21.35 -11.20 -9.59
N SER A 254 -20.03 -11.02 -9.70
CA SER A 254 -19.29 -10.14 -8.79
C SER A 254 -19.43 -8.66 -9.16
N ASN A 255 -19.09 -7.77 -8.24
CA ASN A 255 -18.96 -6.33 -8.52
C ASN A 255 -17.51 -5.92 -8.78
N THR A 256 -16.72 -6.83 -9.34
CA THR A 256 -15.26 -6.69 -9.39
C THR A 256 -14.78 -6.75 -10.83
N TRP A 257 -13.87 -5.86 -11.17
CA TRP A 257 -13.43 -5.60 -12.54
C TRP A 257 -11.93 -5.70 -12.67
N ILE A 258 -11.47 -6.11 -13.85
CA ILE A 258 -10.03 -6.22 -14.11
C ILE A 258 -9.72 -5.54 -15.42
N ARG A 259 -8.60 -4.82 -15.43
CA ARG A 259 -8.08 -4.20 -16.64
C ARG A 259 -7.50 -5.28 -17.54
N VAL A 260 -7.87 -5.22 -18.82
CA VAL A 260 -7.35 -6.11 -19.87
C VAL A 260 -6.74 -5.31 -21.01
N SER A 261 -5.85 -5.96 -21.75
CA SER A 261 -5.08 -5.35 -22.84
C SER A 261 -5.87 -5.20 -24.14
N ASN A 262 -6.85 -6.07 -24.40
CA ASN A 262 -7.73 -6.01 -25.57
C ASN A 262 -9.17 -6.40 -25.20
N ALA A 263 -10.12 -6.10 -26.10
CA ALA A 263 -11.53 -6.43 -25.95
C ALA A 263 -11.88 -7.86 -26.42
N ASP A 264 -10.97 -8.50 -27.18
CA ASP A 264 -11.23 -9.76 -27.89
C ASP A 264 -11.34 -10.97 -26.95
N GLY A 265 -10.79 -10.86 -25.73
CA GLY A 265 -11.03 -11.81 -24.64
C GLY A 265 -12.37 -11.53 -23.95
N LEU A 266 -13.49 -11.87 -24.60
CA LEU A 266 -14.79 -11.86 -23.94
C LEU A 266 -14.75 -12.84 -22.74
N PRO A 267 -15.13 -12.40 -21.53
CA PRO A 267 -14.89 -13.17 -20.31
C PRO A 267 -15.66 -14.50 -20.30
N ASN A 268 -14.96 -15.57 -19.92
CA ASN A 268 -15.52 -16.77 -19.30
C ASN A 268 -16.04 -16.51 -17.87
N GLY A 269 -15.82 -15.30 -17.33
CA GLY A 269 -16.32 -14.88 -16.01
C GLY A 269 -15.64 -15.63 -14.86
N GLY A 270 -14.42 -16.13 -15.07
CA GLY A 270 -13.59 -16.73 -14.03
C GLY A 270 -12.74 -15.67 -13.31
N THR A 271 -12.62 -15.85 -11.99
CA THR A 271 -11.64 -15.13 -11.17
C THR A 271 -10.27 -15.29 -11.82
N PRO A 272 -9.51 -14.21 -12.05
CA PRO A 272 -8.21 -14.34 -12.67
C PRO A 272 -7.23 -15.07 -11.76
N THR A 273 -6.50 -16.03 -12.32
CA THR A 273 -5.40 -16.73 -11.65
C THR A 273 -4.08 -16.16 -12.13
N ILE A 274 -3.31 -15.56 -11.24
CA ILE A 274 -1.96 -15.06 -11.51
C ILE A 274 -0.98 -16.19 -11.19
N THR A 275 -0.30 -16.71 -12.23
CA THR A 275 0.60 -17.84 -12.04
C THR A 275 1.76 -17.51 -11.10
N THR A 276 2.38 -16.35 -11.29
CA THR A 276 3.52 -15.91 -10.51
C THR A 276 3.37 -14.42 -10.21
N LEU A 277 3.27 -14.05 -8.94
CA LEU A 277 3.26 -12.67 -8.47
C LEU A 277 4.64 -12.32 -7.89
N ASP A 278 5.35 -11.36 -8.49
CA ASP A 278 6.66 -10.92 -7.98
C ASP A 278 6.51 -9.65 -7.14
N LEU A 279 6.78 -9.78 -5.84
CA LEU A 279 6.70 -8.69 -4.87
C LEU A 279 7.87 -7.70 -4.97
N SER A 280 8.88 -7.92 -5.81
CA SER A 280 9.89 -6.87 -6.08
C SER A 280 9.54 -5.96 -7.27
N SER A 281 8.40 -6.21 -7.93
CA SER A 281 7.98 -5.45 -9.09
C SER A 281 7.11 -4.26 -8.70
N SER A 282 7.62 -3.04 -8.81
CA SER A 282 6.86 -1.80 -8.53
C SER A 282 5.67 -1.54 -9.48
N SER A 283 5.60 -2.24 -10.61
CA SER A 283 4.45 -2.32 -11.51
C SER A 283 4.60 -3.57 -12.38
N GLY A 284 3.54 -4.12 -12.96
CA GLY A 284 3.68 -5.32 -13.79
C GLY A 284 2.45 -5.72 -14.56
N LYS A 285 2.70 -6.40 -15.68
CA LYS A 285 1.72 -7.12 -16.49
C LYS A 285 1.87 -8.60 -16.21
N TYR A 286 0.80 -9.23 -15.77
CA TYR A 286 0.75 -10.64 -15.40
C TYR A 286 -0.17 -11.38 -16.37
N ASN A 287 0.14 -12.63 -16.70
CA ASN A 287 -0.68 -13.42 -17.61
C ASN A 287 -1.59 -14.35 -16.80
N ASP A 288 -2.88 -14.39 -17.13
CA ASP A 288 -3.85 -15.35 -16.57
C ASP A 288 -4.10 -16.58 -17.47
N GLY A 289 -3.23 -16.78 -18.47
CA GLY A 289 -3.36 -17.80 -19.51
C GLY A 289 -4.17 -17.35 -20.73
N SER A 290 -5.01 -16.31 -20.59
CA SER A 290 -5.88 -15.81 -21.67
C SER A 290 -5.62 -14.36 -22.04
N SER A 291 -5.14 -13.56 -21.08
CA SER A 291 -4.97 -12.13 -21.21
C SER A 291 -3.89 -11.59 -20.28
N SER A 292 -3.27 -10.48 -20.67
CA SER A 292 -2.43 -9.71 -19.76
C SER A 292 -3.32 -8.89 -18.82
N ILE A 293 -3.18 -9.16 -17.52
CA ILE A 293 -3.77 -8.44 -16.40
C ILE A 293 -2.75 -7.43 -15.86
N ASP A 294 -3.21 -6.21 -15.63
CA ASP A 294 -2.41 -5.19 -14.94
C ASP A 294 -2.67 -5.26 -13.44
N ILE A 295 -1.62 -5.56 -12.65
CA ILE A 295 -1.69 -5.44 -11.18
C ILE A 295 -1.33 -4.02 -10.78
N THR A 296 -2.14 -3.44 -9.91
CA THR A 296 -1.84 -2.15 -9.28
C THR A 296 -0.98 -2.38 -8.05
N VAL A 297 0.12 -1.65 -7.96
CA VAL A 297 0.98 -1.62 -6.77
C VAL A 297 0.81 -0.27 -6.09
N LEU A 298 0.22 -0.28 -4.89
CA LEU A 298 0.05 0.91 -4.06
C LEU A 298 1.18 0.96 -3.03
N ARG A 299 2.04 1.96 -3.15
CA ARG A 299 3.13 2.21 -2.20
C ARG A 299 2.67 3.15 -1.10
N SER A 300 2.86 2.76 0.15
CA SER A 300 2.65 3.62 1.33
C SER A 300 3.93 3.75 2.14
N HIS A 301 4.16 4.94 2.73
CA HIS A 301 5.21 5.17 3.72
C HIS A 301 4.60 5.14 5.13
N ILE A 302 5.01 4.17 5.95
CA ILE A 302 4.44 3.92 7.29
C ILE A 302 5.11 4.82 8.36
N GLY A 303 6.34 5.28 8.10
CA GLY A 303 7.22 5.91 9.08
C GLY A 303 8.41 5.02 9.42
N ASP A 304 9.41 5.60 10.07
CA ASP A 304 10.59 4.90 10.60
C ASP A 304 11.38 4.10 9.54
N GLY A 305 11.30 4.55 8.28
CA GLY A 305 11.93 3.89 7.13
C GLY A 305 11.19 2.68 6.59
N PHE A 306 9.98 2.39 7.10
CA PHE A 306 9.15 1.28 6.64
C PHE A 306 8.21 1.68 5.50
N TYR A 307 8.09 0.79 4.53
CA TYR A 307 7.22 0.95 3.36
C TYR A 307 6.33 -0.27 3.19
N ARG A 308 5.11 -0.04 2.69
CA ARG A 308 4.19 -1.08 2.24
C ARG A 308 4.06 -0.99 0.73
N TYR A 309 4.21 -2.11 0.04
CA TYR A 309 3.84 -2.25 -1.38
C TYR A 309 2.69 -3.23 -1.45
N GLN A 310 1.51 -2.71 -1.76
CA GLN A 310 0.28 -3.49 -1.83
C GLN A 310 -0.08 -3.81 -3.27
N TYR A 311 -0.08 -5.09 -3.60
CA TYR A 311 -0.42 -5.68 -4.87
C TYR A 311 -1.90 -6.03 -4.87
N SER A 312 -2.67 -5.41 -5.76
CA SER A 312 -4.09 -5.70 -5.90
C SER A 312 -4.60 -5.43 -7.31
N LEU A 313 -5.78 -5.98 -7.60
CA LEU A 313 -6.58 -5.54 -8.73
C LEU A 313 -7.55 -4.44 -8.30
N ARG A 314 -7.10 -3.46 -7.51
CA ARG A 314 -7.90 -2.34 -6.94
C ARG A 314 -9.20 -2.81 -6.26
N GLY A 315 -9.08 -3.85 -5.45
CA GLY A 315 -10.20 -4.48 -4.73
C GLY A 315 -10.99 -5.50 -5.54
N SER A 316 -10.62 -5.74 -6.81
CA SER A 316 -11.09 -6.95 -7.50
C SER A 316 -10.39 -8.19 -6.97
N LEU A 317 -11.11 -9.30 -7.02
CA LEU A 317 -10.64 -10.61 -6.58
C LEU A 317 -9.69 -11.25 -7.59
N PHE A 318 -8.72 -12.01 -7.09
CA PHE A 318 -7.78 -12.80 -7.87
C PHE A 318 -7.23 -13.99 -7.08
N GLU A 319 -6.69 -14.97 -7.77
CA GLU A 319 -5.95 -16.10 -7.18
C GLU A 319 -4.46 -15.96 -7.52
N VAL A 320 -3.60 -16.50 -6.67
CA VAL A 320 -2.14 -16.54 -6.92
C VAL A 320 -1.65 -17.96 -6.66
N THR A 321 -0.95 -18.55 -7.63
CA THR A 321 -0.37 -19.89 -7.45
C THR A 321 1.04 -19.87 -6.89
N GLU A 322 1.81 -18.82 -7.15
CA GLU A 322 3.18 -18.67 -6.68
C GLU A 322 3.47 -17.20 -6.36
N ILE A 323 4.08 -16.95 -5.20
CA ILE A 323 4.58 -15.63 -4.81
C ILE A 323 6.11 -15.66 -4.87
N ARG A 324 6.71 -14.65 -5.50
CA ARG A 324 8.15 -14.48 -5.62
C ARG A 324 8.59 -13.14 -5.07
N HIS A 325 9.89 -13.04 -4.80
CA HIS A 325 10.58 -11.79 -4.61
C HIS A 325 11.93 -11.88 -5.33
N ASP A 326 12.21 -10.97 -6.26
CA ASP A 326 13.44 -11.01 -7.08
C ASP A 326 13.66 -12.39 -7.71
N GLN A 327 12.62 -12.91 -8.38
CA GLN A 327 12.59 -14.24 -8.99
C GLN A 327 12.71 -15.43 -8.03
N THR A 328 12.90 -15.20 -6.73
CA THR A 328 13.01 -16.27 -5.73
C THR A 328 11.63 -16.64 -5.18
N PRO A 329 11.21 -17.91 -5.25
CA PRO A 329 9.95 -18.36 -4.65
C PRO A 329 9.90 -18.14 -3.14
N LEU A 330 8.79 -17.60 -2.64
CA LEU A 330 8.53 -17.41 -1.23
C LEU A 330 7.74 -18.60 -0.68
N THR A 331 8.46 -19.67 -0.36
CA THR A 331 7.87 -20.92 0.14
C THR A 331 7.24 -20.75 1.52
N GLY A 332 6.15 -21.49 1.79
CA GLY A 332 5.46 -21.50 3.08
C GLY A 332 4.36 -20.44 3.23
N ILE A 333 4.07 -19.68 2.17
CA ILE A 333 2.91 -18.79 2.11
C ILE A 333 1.73 -19.54 1.48
N ASP A 334 0.64 -19.68 2.23
CA ASP A 334 -0.60 -20.22 1.69
C ASP A 334 -1.40 -19.13 0.99
N SER A 335 -1.69 -19.34 -0.29
CA SER A 335 -2.47 -18.46 -1.17
C SER A 335 -3.58 -19.22 -1.91
N SER A 336 -4.05 -20.35 -1.37
CA SER A 336 -5.14 -21.12 -2.01
C SER A 336 -6.48 -20.40 -2.00
N ASP A 337 -6.66 -19.44 -1.09
CA ASP A 337 -7.87 -18.63 -0.99
C ASP A 337 -7.95 -17.57 -2.10
N ILE A 338 -9.16 -17.14 -2.43
CA ILE A 338 -9.38 -15.99 -3.31
C ILE A 338 -8.96 -14.72 -2.56
N LEU A 339 -8.09 -13.94 -3.18
CA LEU A 339 -7.42 -12.78 -2.59
C LEU A 339 -8.02 -11.47 -3.06
N THR A 340 -7.98 -10.48 -2.16
CA THR A 340 -8.27 -9.07 -2.45
C THR A 340 -6.97 -8.28 -2.64
N SER A 341 -5.93 -8.61 -1.86
CA SER A 341 -4.59 -8.02 -1.98
C SER A 341 -3.52 -8.88 -1.32
N ILE A 342 -2.27 -8.65 -1.73
CA ILE A 342 -1.05 -9.10 -1.04
C ILE A 342 -0.19 -7.87 -0.79
N SER A 343 0.38 -7.71 0.39
CA SER A 343 1.28 -6.60 0.72
C SER A 343 2.64 -7.11 1.16
N GLY A 344 3.72 -6.56 0.61
CA GLY A 344 5.06 -6.69 1.18
C GLY A 344 5.38 -5.47 2.05
N PHE A 345 5.95 -5.70 3.22
CA PHE A 345 6.47 -4.64 4.10
C PHE A 345 7.98 -4.68 4.11
N TYR A 346 8.59 -3.54 3.82
CA TYR A 346 10.03 -3.42 3.58
C TYR A 346 10.64 -2.41 4.51
N TYR A 347 11.89 -2.64 4.89
CA TYR A 347 12.72 -1.62 5.51
C TYR A 347 13.70 -1.06 4.47
N GLY A 348 13.42 0.15 3.98
CA GLY A 348 14.24 0.78 2.94
C GLY A 348 15.56 1.35 3.46
N GLY A 349 15.73 1.50 4.78
CA GLY A 349 16.89 2.18 5.35
C GLY A 349 17.10 3.55 4.70
N ASN A 350 18.32 3.85 4.27
CA ASN A 350 18.67 5.09 3.57
C ASN A 350 18.23 5.10 2.09
N THR A 351 17.77 3.96 1.56
CA THR A 351 17.31 3.77 0.18
C THR A 351 15.83 3.32 0.19
N PRO A 352 14.90 4.27 0.29
CA PRO A 352 13.43 4.06 0.34
C PRO A 352 12.80 3.13 -0.71
N THR A 353 13.52 2.90 -1.81
CA THR A 353 13.12 2.05 -2.94
C THR A 353 13.78 0.69 -2.91
N ASP A 354 14.65 0.42 -1.93
CA ASP A 354 15.27 -0.87 -1.73
C ASP A 354 14.20 -1.87 -1.26
N GLN A 355 13.84 -2.75 -2.18
CA GLN A 355 12.88 -3.82 -1.95
C GLN A 355 13.60 -5.11 -1.52
N SER A 356 14.94 -5.16 -1.47
CA SER A 356 15.67 -6.37 -1.06
C SER A 356 15.37 -6.79 0.39
N ASN A 357 14.82 -5.89 1.21
CA ASN A 357 14.60 -6.08 2.62
C ASN A 357 13.13 -6.22 3.01
N ILE A 358 12.45 -7.20 2.43
CA ILE A 358 11.11 -7.60 2.86
C ILE A 358 11.17 -8.24 4.27
N LEU A 359 10.31 -7.76 5.16
CA LEU A 359 10.24 -8.18 6.57
C LEU A 359 8.98 -8.97 6.88
N LEU A 360 7.85 -8.53 6.31
CA LEU A 360 6.53 -9.08 6.58
C LEU A 360 5.75 -9.15 5.27
N ILE A 361 4.93 -10.19 5.11
CA ILE A 361 3.96 -10.30 4.03
C ILE A 361 2.57 -10.38 4.65
N GLU A 362 1.64 -9.59 4.14
CA GLU A 362 0.22 -9.66 4.48
C GLU A 362 -0.54 -10.22 3.28
N VAL A 363 -1.38 -11.21 3.52
CA VAL A 363 -2.32 -11.78 2.55
C VAL A 363 -3.73 -11.47 3.02
N VAL A 364 -4.53 -10.85 2.15
CA VAL A 364 -5.91 -10.46 2.46
C VAL A 364 -6.87 -11.21 1.56
N THR A 365 -7.76 -12.02 2.14
CA THR A 365 -8.74 -12.82 1.39
C THR A 365 -9.99 -12.01 1.02
N SER A 366 -10.86 -12.56 0.19
CA SER A 366 -12.17 -11.99 -0.14
C SER A 366 -13.11 -11.84 1.06
N GLU A 367 -12.86 -12.57 2.14
CA GLU A 367 -13.63 -12.50 3.40
C GLU A 367 -13.08 -11.44 4.37
N ASN A 368 -12.10 -10.64 3.92
CA ASN A 368 -11.34 -9.71 4.77
C ASN A 368 -10.64 -10.42 5.94
N LYS A 369 -10.17 -11.66 5.72
CA LYS A 369 -9.25 -12.33 6.63
C LYS A 369 -7.82 -11.90 6.31
N TYR A 370 -7.06 -11.60 7.36
CA TYR A 370 -5.68 -11.15 7.27
C TYR A 370 -4.75 -12.24 7.79
N SER A 371 -3.87 -12.72 6.94
CA SER A 371 -2.78 -13.63 7.30
C SER A 371 -1.45 -12.89 7.16
N TYR A 372 -0.55 -13.11 8.11
CA TYR A 372 0.75 -12.46 8.15
C TYR A 372 1.83 -13.52 8.09
N TYR A 373 2.86 -13.30 7.28
CA TYR A 373 3.97 -14.22 7.13
C TYR A 373 5.28 -13.49 7.38
N GLN A 374 6.16 -14.13 8.12
CA GLN A 374 7.53 -13.66 8.36
C GLN A 374 8.51 -14.78 8.01
N LYS A 375 9.78 -14.46 7.84
CA LYS A 375 10.81 -15.48 7.72
C LYS A 375 10.87 -16.33 8.99
N ASP A 376 11.10 -17.63 8.81
CA ASP A 376 11.41 -18.57 9.90
C ASP A 376 12.77 -18.25 10.55
N LYS A 377 13.13 -19.02 11.58
CA LYS A 377 14.41 -18.82 12.30
C LYS A 377 15.63 -19.06 11.40
N ASP A 378 15.48 -19.86 10.36
CA ASP A 378 16.54 -20.20 9.41
C ASP A 378 16.66 -19.14 8.29
N GLY A 379 15.71 -18.20 8.21
CA GLY A 379 15.70 -17.14 7.20
C GLY A 379 15.39 -17.60 5.79
N THR A 380 15.04 -18.88 5.61
CA THR A 380 14.89 -19.53 4.29
C THR A 380 13.43 -19.66 3.87
N ASN A 381 12.54 -20.07 4.77
CA ASN A 381 11.11 -20.21 4.47
C ASN A 381 10.30 -19.11 5.14
N TRP A 382 9.11 -18.89 4.63
CA TRP A 382 8.10 -18.07 5.28
C TRP A 382 7.22 -18.95 6.16
N ALA A 383 6.91 -18.43 7.34
CA ALA A 383 5.99 -19.06 8.28
C ALA A 383 4.92 -18.04 8.68
N GLU A 384 3.70 -18.53 8.87
CA GLU A 384 2.60 -17.69 9.35
C GLU A 384 2.92 -17.16 10.76
N LEU A 385 2.87 -15.84 10.91
CA LEU A 385 3.04 -15.12 12.15
C LEU A 385 1.80 -15.32 13.03
N ARG A 386 1.89 -16.31 13.93
CA ARG A 386 0.84 -16.59 14.92
C ARG A 386 0.75 -15.46 15.95
N ARG A 387 -0.37 -14.75 15.94
CA ARG A 387 -0.68 -13.71 16.93
C ARG A 387 -1.45 -14.30 18.11
N PRO A 388 -1.14 -13.90 19.37
CA PRO A 388 -1.94 -14.28 20.53
C PRO A 388 -3.41 -13.89 20.30
N GLY A 389 -4.34 -14.82 20.50
CA GLY A 389 -5.78 -14.57 20.36
C GLY A 389 -6.37 -14.78 18.97
N GLY A 390 -5.58 -15.25 17.98
CA GLY A 390 -6.11 -15.65 16.66
C GLY A 390 -6.81 -14.53 15.90
N TYR A 391 -6.47 -13.27 16.19
CA TYR A 391 -7.17 -12.12 15.65
C TYR A 391 -7.12 -12.12 14.12
N ILE A 392 -8.29 -11.93 13.53
CA ILE A 392 -8.52 -11.67 12.10
C ILE A 392 -8.42 -10.19 11.76
N SER A 393 -8.05 -9.31 12.69
CA SER A 393 -7.97 -7.87 12.42
C SER A 393 -6.66 -7.50 11.73
N GLN A 394 -6.73 -6.48 10.87
CA GLN A 394 -5.57 -5.90 10.21
C GLN A 394 -4.60 -5.29 11.23
N LEU A 395 -3.30 -5.51 11.05
CA LEU A 395 -2.24 -4.75 11.71
C LEU A 395 -2.17 -3.36 11.07
N ILE A 396 -2.55 -2.33 11.82
CA ILE A 396 -2.48 -0.93 11.41
C ILE A 396 -1.87 -0.10 12.54
N GLY A 397 -1.32 1.07 12.21
CA GLY A 397 -0.76 2.00 13.20
C GLY A 397 0.36 1.39 14.05
N GLU A 398 0.33 1.67 15.36
CA GLU A 398 1.40 1.28 16.28
C GLU A 398 1.64 -0.24 16.37
N PRO A 399 0.62 -1.11 16.47
CA PRO A 399 0.83 -2.57 16.43
C PRO A 399 1.62 -3.06 15.21
N LEU A 400 1.37 -2.49 14.02
CA LEU A 400 2.13 -2.81 12.81
C LEU A 400 3.58 -2.33 12.95
N LYS A 401 3.80 -1.09 13.37
CA LYS A 401 5.14 -0.52 13.55
C LYS A 401 5.99 -1.33 14.52
N VAL A 402 5.45 -1.66 15.70
CA VAL A 402 6.15 -2.48 16.70
C VAL A 402 6.53 -3.84 16.10
N THR A 403 5.63 -4.46 15.34
CA THR A 403 5.90 -5.74 14.66
C THR A 403 7.07 -5.60 13.67
N LEU A 404 7.07 -4.57 12.84
CA LEU A 404 8.13 -4.32 11.86
C LEU A 404 9.49 -4.01 12.52
N ILE A 405 9.50 -3.24 13.62
CA ILE A 405 10.70 -2.95 14.41
C ILE A 405 11.29 -4.24 14.98
N ASN A 406 10.45 -5.12 15.53
CA ASN A 406 10.90 -6.40 16.09
C ASN A 406 11.48 -7.32 15.00
N LEU A 407 10.82 -7.40 13.84
CA LEU A 407 11.29 -8.17 12.70
C LEU A 407 12.61 -7.64 12.13
N LYS A 408 12.76 -6.33 12.05
CA LYS A 408 14.02 -5.69 11.67
C LYS A 408 15.15 -6.06 12.62
N LYS A 409 14.94 -5.93 13.94
CA LYS A 409 15.94 -6.31 14.96
C LYS A 409 16.31 -7.79 14.90
N LEU A 410 15.33 -8.66 14.65
CA LEU A 410 15.55 -10.09 14.49
C LEU A 410 16.44 -10.36 13.27
N LYS A 411 16.12 -9.76 12.11
CA LYS A 411 16.94 -9.89 10.90
C LYS A 411 18.37 -9.40 11.12
N GLU A 412 18.55 -8.22 11.70
CA GLU A 412 19.89 -7.68 12.03
C GLU A 412 20.69 -8.60 12.97
N THR A 413 20.00 -9.33 13.84
CA THR A 413 20.62 -10.31 14.74
C THR A 413 21.05 -11.56 13.98
N LEU A 414 20.20 -12.08 13.08
CA LEU A 414 20.52 -13.22 12.22
C LEU A 414 21.70 -12.91 11.30
N ASP A 415 21.71 -11.74 10.65
CA ASP A 415 22.80 -11.32 9.75
C ASP A 415 24.15 -11.25 10.50
N LYS A 416 24.15 -10.79 11.76
CA LYS A 416 25.35 -10.79 12.62
C LYS A 416 25.82 -12.20 12.98
N LEU A 417 24.89 -13.13 13.21
CA LEU A 417 25.22 -14.53 13.49
C LEU A 417 25.85 -15.20 12.27
N ASP A 418 25.35 -14.93 11.06
CA ASP A 418 25.92 -15.46 9.82
C ASP A 418 27.34 -14.91 9.55
N GLN A 419 27.56 -13.63 9.84
CA GLN A 419 28.90 -13.03 9.77
C GLN A 419 29.87 -13.69 10.76
N LEU A 420 29.44 -13.89 12.01
CA LEU A 420 30.27 -14.57 13.02
C LEU A 420 30.56 -16.03 12.64
N SER A 421 29.58 -16.73 12.08
CA SER A 421 29.74 -18.09 11.57
C SER A 421 30.81 -18.15 10.46
N THR A 422 30.75 -17.21 9.51
CA THR A 422 31.72 -17.09 8.42
C THR A 422 33.14 -16.78 8.94
N GLN A 423 33.25 -15.87 9.91
CA GLN A 423 34.54 -15.54 10.54
C GLN A 423 35.15 -16.74 11.28
N LEU A 424 34.31 -17.55 11.92
CA LEU A 424 34.74 -18.74 12.63
C LEU A 424 35.21 -19.84 11.67
N GLN A 425 34.51 -20.06 10.55
CA GLN A 425 34.96 -20.97 9.48
C GLN A 425 36.32 -20.54 8.88
N GLU A 426 36.52 -19.23 8.68
CA GLU A 426 37.78 -18.70 8.19
C GLU A 426 38.93 -18.88 9.19
N LEU A 427 38.67 -18.73 10.49
CA LEU A 427 39.65 -19.00 11.55
C LEU A 427 40.04 -20.49 11.58
N GLU A 428 39.08 -21.39 11.43
CA GLU A 428 39.34 -22.84 11.35
C GLU A 428 40.16 -23.21 10.12
N ARG A 429 39.87 -22.61 8.97
CA ARG A 429 40.66 -22.78 7.74
C ARG A 429 42.12 -22.36 7.97
N LYS A 430 42.34 -21.19 8.57
CA LYS A 430 43.69 -20.69 8.91
C LYS A 430 44.43 -21.58 9.89
N LEU A 431 43.73 -22.13 10.89
CA LEU A 431 44.31 -23.05 11.85
C LEU A 431 44.75 -24.35 11.15
N ASN A 432 43.92 -24.93 10.28
CA ASN A 432 44.25 -26.14 9.53
C ASN A 432 45.41 -25.93 8.54
N GLU A 433 45.50 -24.76 7.91
CA GLU A 433 46.63 -24.40 7.04
C GLU A 433 47.94 -24.29 7.83
N SER A 434 47.89 -23.76 9.07
CA SER A 434 49.09 -23.66 9.93
C SER A 434 49.67 -25.03 10.33
N HIS A 435 48.86 -26.09 10.35
CA HIS A 435 49.27 -27.43 10.78
C HIS A 435 49.93 -28.27 9.67
N ASN A 436 49.92 -27.81 8.41
CA ASN A 436 50.54 -28.53 7.28
C ASN A 436 52.01 -28.14 6.99
N THR A 437 52.64 -27.31 7.83
CA THR A 437 54.04 -26.84 7.62
C THR A 437 55.09 -27.62 8.41
N GLY A 438 54.80 -28.85 8.85
CA GLY A 438 55.64 -29.59 9.79
C GLY A 438 55.95 -31.03 9.41
N THR A 439 56.40 -31.30 8.18
CA THR A 439 57.31 -32.46 7.99
C THR A 439 58.64 -32.07 8.65
N LEU A 440 58.73 -32.28 9.97
CA LEU A 440 60.00 -32.37 10.68
C LEU A 440 60.74 -33.57 10.08
N ALA A 441 61.55 -33.31 9.06
CA ALA A 441 62.56 -34.23 8.58
C ALA A 441 63.42 -34.64 9.79
N GLY A 442 63.43 -35.94 10.05
CA GLY A 442 64.02 -36.51 11.24
C GLY A 442 65.50 -36.17 11.40
N SER A 443 65.84 -35.59 12.54
CA SER A 443 67.13 -35.79 13.17
C SER A 443 66.93 -36.65 14.40
N SER A 444 67.29 -37.92 14.25
CA SER A 444 67.39 -38.96 15.27
C SER A 444 68.35 -38.58 16.40
N VAL A 445 67.87 -38.36 17.61
CA VAL A 445 68.57 -38.58 18.90
C VAL A 445 67.46 -38.68 19.95
N GLY A 446 67.15 -39.83 20.54
CA GLY A 446 67.94 -40.49 21.58
C GLY A 446 66.97 -40.81 22.72
N THR A 447 66.90 -42.10 23.08
CA THR A 447 66.12 -42.64 24.19
C THR A 447 66.50 -41.97 25.52
N GLY A 448 65.54 -41.33 26.19
CA GLY A 448 65.73 -40.74 27.51
C GLY A 448 64.41 -40.68 28.28
N LEU A 449 64.35 -41.45 29.37
CA LEU A 449 63.24 -41.53 30.32
C LEU A 449 62.88 -40.18 30.95
N GLY A 450 61.57 -39.99 31.18
CA GLY A 450 61.04 -39.19 32.30
C GLY A 450 60.61 -37.77 31.96
N GLY A 451 59.31 -37.48 32.14
CA GLY A 451 58.82 -36.10 32.18
C GLY A 451 57.33 -35.98 31.89
N ALA A 452 56.53 -35.81 32.94
CA ALA A 452 55.15 -35.36 32.84
C ALA A 452 55.11 -33.99 32.14
N GLY A 453 54.30 -33.88 31.08
CA GLY A 453 54.18 -32.67 30.27
C GLY A 453 52.74 -32.39 29.90
N LEU A 454 52.18 -31.39 30.59
CA LEU A 454 50.94 -30.69 30.25
C LEU A 454 50.97 -30.17 28.80
N GLY A 455 49.93 -30.46 28.01
CA GLY A 455 49.81 -30.01 26.63
C GLY A 455 48.35 -29.93 26.18
N GLY A 456 47.69 -28.84 26.60
CA GLY A 456 46.38 -28.31 26.20
C GLY A 456 45.54 -29.02 25.14
N LEU A 457 44.48 -29.68 25.60
CA LEU A 457 43.26 -29.97 24.84
C LEU A 457 42.16 -29.01 25.32
N ALA A 458 42.12 -27.81 24.74
CA ALA A 458 41.01 -26.87 24.88
C ALA A 458 40.31 -26.71 23.53
N VAL A 459 39.77 -27.82 23.02
CA VAL A 459 38.90 -27.81 21.84
C VAL A 459 37.48 -27.51 22.30
N TRP A 460 37.11 -26.24 22.12
CA TRP A 460 35.87 -25.83 21.43
C TRP A 460 34.52 -25.96 22.17
N LYS A 461 34.14 -24.89 22.91
CA LYS A 461 32.76 -24.65 23.39
C LYS A 461 31.93 -23.74 22.45
N GLY A 462 32.43 -23.43 21.25
CA GLY A 462 31.76 -22.56 20.28
C GLY A 462 30.34 -23.00 19.92
N PRO A 463 30.10 -24.28 19.56
CA PRO A 463 28.77 -24.76 19.18
C PRO A 463 27.76 -24.70 20.33
N ALA A 464 28.18 -24.97 21.56
CA ALA A 464 27.31 -24.99 22.73
C ALA A 464 26.84 -23.58 23.14
N LEU A 465 27.66 -22.54 22.92
CA LEU A 465 27.27 -21.16 23.18
C LEU A 465 26.30 -20.64 22.11
N LEU A 466 26.52 -20.98 20.83
CA LEU A 466 25.60 -20.63 19.75
C LEU A 466 24.24 -21.32 19.92
N ALA A 467 24.23 -22.63 20.24
CA ALA A 467 23.01 -23.38 20.52
C ALA A 467 22.22 -22.82 21.73
N LYS A 468 22.93 -22.34 22.77
CA LYS A 468 22.29 -21.76 23.96
C LYS A 468 21.73 -20.35 23.71
N LEU A 469 22.27 -19.63 22.74
CA LEU A 469 21.73 -18.34 22.28
C LEU A 469 20.47 -18.56 21.42
N ILE A 470 20.53 -19.53 20.50
CA ILE A 470 19.40 -19.94 19.64
C ILE A 470 18.22 -20.48 20.46
N ALA A 471 18.48 -21.23 21.54
CA ALA A 471 17.43 -21.76 22.41
C ALA A 471 16.71 -20.70 23.28
N ARG A 472 17.22 -19.46 23.34
CA ARG A 472 16.65 -18.36 24.13
C ARG A 472 15.95 -17.28 23.28
N LEU A 473 16.01 -17.40 21.96
CA LEU A 473 15.31 -16.59 20.97
C LEU A 473 14.15 -17.42 20.38
#